data_AF-A0A9P5PLU2-F1
#
_entry.id   AF-A0A9P5PLU2-F1
#
_cell.length_a   1.000
_cell.length_b   1.000
_cell.length_c   1.000
_cell.angle_alpha   90.00
_cell.angle_beta   90.00
_cell.angle_gamma   90.00
#
_symmetry.space_group_name_H-M   'P 1'
#
loop_
_entity.id
_entity.type
_entity.pdbx_description
1 polymer ?
#
loop_
_entity_poly.entity_id
_entity_poly.type
_entity_poly.pdbx_seq_one_letter_code
_entity_poly.pdbx_strand_id
1 'polypeptide(L)'
;MANRIEIDPSKIPCPDFAGNTYTIVRNALVSDANMPDITTDALAAQKLHEQWQAENTALQAQYQAQIQADQALAEQQAQEEEVARRAVMVEREQREAEVAKETEKKRTPLYSFHRGTGITSMPLHIHPHAQR
;
A
#
# COMPACT_ATOMS: atom_id res chain seq x y z
N MET A 1 -13.20 18.71 2.55
CA MET A 1 -12.78 17.68 1.57
C MET A 1 -11.57 18.24 0.87
N ALA A 2 -10.40 17.62 0.99
CA ALA A 2 -9.20 18.11 0.29
C ALA A 2 -9.43 17.96 -1.21
N ASN A 3 -9.29 19.03 -1.99
CA ASN A 3 -9.37 18.98 -3.44
C ASN A 3 -8.23 18.07 -3.95
N ARG A 4 -8.59 16.86 -4.40
CA ARG A 4 -7.64 15.94 -5.00
C ARG A 4 -7.28 16.43 -6.39
N ILE A 5 -6.01 16.39 -6.74
CA ILE A 5 -5.54 16.75 -8.06
C ILE A 5 -5.58 15.48 -8.91
N GLU A 6 -6.46 15.44 -9.91
CA GLU A 6 -6.63 14.28 -10.79
C GLU A 6 -5.64 14.26 -11.95
N ILE A 7 -5.18 15.43 -12.37
CA ILE A 7 -4.30 15.62 -13.52
C ILE A 7 -2.93 16.04 -13.01
N ASP A 8 -1.90 15.32 -13.43
CA ASP A 8 -0.50 15.66 -13.19
C ASP A 8 -0.17 17.06 -13.72
N PRO A 9 0.09 18.05 -12.86
CA PRO A 9 0.33 19.43 -13.29
C PRO A 9 1.63 19.59 -14.09
N SER A 10 2.57 18.64 -13.99
CA SER A 10 3.80 18.65 -14.81
C SER A 10 3.53 18.40 -16.30
N LYS A 11 2.37 17.82 -16.63
CA LYS A 11 1.96 17.53 -18.01
C LYS A 11 1.18 18.67 -18.66
N ILE A 12 0.87 19.73 -17.90
CA ILE A 12 0.16 20.89 -18.42
C ILE A 12 1.20 21.79 -19.10
N PRO A 13 1.12 21.98 -20.44
CA PRO A 13 2.05 22.85 -21.14
C PRO A 13 1.85 24.31 -20.71
N CYS A 14 2.95 25.06 -20.60
CA CYS A 14 2.86 26.51 -20.39
C CYS A 14 2.15 27.17 -21.56
N PRO A 15 1.13 28.01 -21.34
CA PRO A 15 0.54 28.81 -22.39
C PRO A 15 1.57 29.77 -23.00
N ASP A 16 1.44 30.04 -24.31
CA ASP A 16 2.20 31.10 -24.96
C ASP A 16 1.58 32.46 -24.60
N PHE A 17 2.06 33.04 -23.50
CA PHE A 17 1.60 34.34 -23.02
C PHE A 17 2.02 35.50 -23.92
N ALA A 18 2.94 35.33 -24.87
CA ALA A 18 3.29 36.35 -25.87
C ALA A 18 2.34 36.32 -27.08
N GLY A 19 1.69 35.18 -27.33
CA GLY A 19 0.75 35.00 -28.43
C GLY A 19 -0.47 35.91 -28.38
N ASN A 20 -1.15 36.05 -29.52
CA ASN A 20 -2.28 36.98 -29.70
C ASN A 20 -3.46 36.72 -28.74
N THR A 21 -3.62 35.49 -28.27
CA THR A 21 -4.68 35.09 -27.33
C THR A 21 -4.66 35.92 -26.04
N TYR A 22 -3.47 36.33 -25.60
CA TYR A 22 -3.28 37.07 -24.35
C TYR A 22 -3.09 38.58 -24.55
N THR A 23 -3.16 39.11 -25.78
CA THR A 23 -2.93 40.54 -26.05
C THR A 23 -3.85 41.46 -25.25
N ILE A 24 -5.13 41.11 -25.09
CA ILE A 24 -6.07 41.90 -24.29
C ILE A 24 -5.65 41.92 -22.82
N VAL A 25 -5.24 40.76 -22.29
CA VAL A 25 -4.80 40.62 -20.90
C VAL A 25 -3.51 41.41 -20.66
N ARG A 26 -2.54 41.33 -21.58
CA ARG A 26 -1.29 42.08 -21.48
C ARG A 26 -1.51 43.58 -21.55
N ASN A 27 -2.35 44.07 -22.47
CA ASN A 27 -2.69 45.48 -22.56
C ASN A 27 -3.42 45.99 -21.30
N ALA A 28 -4.28 45.16 -20.72
CA ALA A 28 -4.96 45.48 -19.46
C ALA A 28 -3.95 45.61 -18.31
N LEU A 29 -2.99 44.68 -18.21
CA LEU A 29 -1.92 44.73 -17.20
C LEU A 29 -1.01 45.95 -17.38
N VAL A 30 -0.69 46.32 -18.62
CA VAL A 30 0.11 47.52 -18.91
C VAL A 30 -0.63 48.81 -18.56
N SER A 31 -1.96 48.81 -18.70
CA SER A 31 -2.81 49.97 -18.41
C SER A 31 -3.28 50.02 -16.95
N ASP A 32 -2.94 49.01 -16.14
CA ASP A 32 -3.40 48.93 -14.75
C ASP A 32 -2.63 49.90 -13.86
N ALA A 33 -3.35 50.89 -13.31
CA ALA A 33 -2.79 51.88 -12.40
C ALA A 33 -2.25 51.26 -11.10
N ASN A 34 -2.66 50.05 -10.74
CA ASN A 34 -2.20 49.35 -9.54
C ASN A 34 -0.90 48.57 -9.75
N MET A 35 -0.47 48.38 -11.01
CA MET A 35 0.76 47.66 -11.36
C MET A 35 1.69 48.53 -12.22
N PRO A 36 2.20 49.65 -11.69
CA PRO A 36 3.00 50.61 -12.46
C PRO A 36 4.32 50.02 -13.01
N ASP A 37 4.77 48.90 -12.46
CA ASP A 37 6.00 48.23 -12.88
C ASP A 37 5.84 47.49 -14.22
N ILE A 38 4.60 47.17 -14.62
CA ILE A 38 4.30 46.48 -15.88
C ILE A 38 4.06 47.52 -16.96
N THR A 39 5.14 48.00 -17.58
CA THR A 39 5.07 49.10 -18.55
C THR A 39 5.09 48.66 -20.02
N THR A 40 5.37 47.39 -20.29
CA THR A 40 5.51 46.86 -21.65
C THR A 40 4.81 45.52 -21.82
N ASP A 41 4.43 45.21 -23.05
CA ASP A 41 3.82 43.93 -23.42
C ASP A 41 4.71 42.72 -23.04
N ALA A 42 6.02 42.85 -23.23
CA ALA A 42 6.99 41.82 -22.86
C ALA A 42 7.04 41.57 -21.35
N LEU A 43 7.03 42.64 -20.54
CA LEU A 43 6.98 42.52 -19.08
C LEU A 43 5.65 41.91 -18.61
N ALA A 44 4.54 42.26 -19.25
CA ALA A 44 3.24 41.66 -18.95
C ALA A 44 3.23 40.16 -19.25
N ALA A 45 3.75 39.74 -20.42
CA ALA A 45 3.90 38.33 -20.76
C ALA A 45 4.78 37.57 -19.77
N GLN A 46 5.91 38.18 -19.37
CA GLN A 46 6.81 37.61 -18.37
C GLN A 46 6.11 37.42 -17.02
N LYS A 47 5.34 38.41 -16.55
CA LYS A 47 4.61 38.32 -15.28
C LYS A 47 3.56 37.23 -15.30
N LEU A 48 2.84 37.07 -16.41
CA LEU A 48 1.89 35.96 -16.59
C LEU A 48 2.61 34.60 -16.54
N HIS A 49 3.78 34.49 -17.15
CA HIS A 49 4.59 33.28 -17.09
C HIS A 49 5.09 32.98 -15.68
N GLU A 50 5.63 33.97 -14.98
CA GLU A 50 6.10 33.83 -13.58
C GLU A 50 4.96 33.38 -12.66
N GLN A 51 3.78 33.99 -12.79
CA GLN A 51 2.58 33.64 -12.04
C GLN A 51 2.15 32.19 -12.33
N TRP A 52 2.04 31.82 -13.61
CA TRP A 52 1.67 30.46 -14.00
C TRP A 52 2.66 29.43 -13.47
N GLN A 53 3.96 29.72 -13.54
CA GLN A 53 5.00 28.82 -13.05
C GLN A 53 4.92 28.64 -11.54
N ALA A 54 4.69 29.71 -10.78
CA ALA A 54 4.54 29.64 -9.32
C ALA A 54 3.33 28.78 -8.92
N GLU A 55 2.18 29.02 -9.57
CA GLU A 55 0.96 28.23 -9.33
C GLU A 55 1.14 26.76 -9.73
N ASN A 56 1.71 26.50 -10.90
CA ASN A 56 1.95 25.14 -11.36
C ASN A 56 2.91 24.38 -10.43
N THR A 57 3.96 25.06 -9.94
CA THR A 57 4.90 24.47 -8.97
C THR A 57 4.21 24.10 -7.65
N ALA A 58 3.31 24.97 -7.16
CA ALA A 58 2.53 24.67 -5.95
C ALA A 58 1.60 23.46 -6.17
N LEU A 59 0.94 23.38 -7.33
CA LEU A 59 0.10 22.23 -7.70
C LEU A 59 0.91 20.94 -7.81
N GLN A 60 2.10 20.98 -8.41
CA GLN A 60 3.00 19.82 -8.49
C GLN A 60 3.40 19.33 -7.09
N ALA A 61 3.76 20.24 -6.19
CA ALA A 61 4.09 19.87 -4.81
C ALA A 61 2.91 19.20 -4.08
N GLN A 62 1.69 19.75 -4.26
CA GLN A 62 0.49 19.16 -3.70
C GLN A 62 0.18 17.77 -4.29
N TYR A 63 0.32 17.61 -5.62
CA TYR A 63 0.11 16.33 -6.30
C TYR A 63 1.13 15.28 -5.84
N GLN A 64 2.40 15.66 -5.70
CA GLN A 64 3.44 14.77 -5.19
C GLN A 64 3.17 14.33 -3.75
N ALA A 65 2.70 15.24 -2.89
CA ALA A 65 2.30 14.91 -1.53
C ALA A 65 1.13 13.92 -1.49
N GLN A 66 0.17 14.04 -2.43
CA GLN A 66 -0.93 13.06 -2.55
C GLN A 66 -0.42 11.68 -2.94
N ILE A 67 0.48 11.58 -3.92
CA ILE A 67 1.09 10.31 -4.32
C ILE A 67 1.83 9.67 -3.14
N GLN A 68 2.63 10.45 -2.41
CA GLN A 68 3.37 9.95 -1.25
C GLN A 68 2.44 9.47 -0.14
N ALA A 69 1.34 10.19 0.13
CA ALA A 69 0.35 9.77 1.10
C ALA A 69 -0.35 8.46 0.67
N ASP A 70 -0.71 8.35 -0.60
CA ASP A 70 -1.34 7.13 -1.16
C ASP A 70 -0.37 5.93 -1.07
N GLN A 71 0.92 6.14 -1.36
CA GLN A 71 1.97 5.12 -1.22
C GLN A 71 2.16 4.70 0.24
N ALA A 72 2.28 5.65 1.16
CA ALA A 72 2.43 5.35 2.57
C ALA A 72 1.24 4.56 3.14
N LEU A 73 0.02 4.88 2.70
CA LEU A 73 -1.18 4.15 3.11
C LEU A 73 -1.20 2.72 2.54
N ALA A 74 -0.80 2.54 1.29
CA ALA A 74 -0.67 1.21 0.69
C ALA A 74 0.40 0.36 1.39
N GLU A 75 1.53 0.96 1.73
CA GLU A 75 2.60 0.30 2.49
C GLU A 75 2.15 -0.10 3.90
N GLN A 76 1.42 0.78 4.60
CA GLN A 76 0.86 0.47 5.90
C GLN A 76 -0.11 -0.72 5.84
N GLN A 77 -1.01 -0.73 4.85
CA GLN A 77 -1.95 -1.83 4.64
C GLN A 77 -1.20 -3.14 4.34
N ALA A 78 -0.16 -3.10 3.51
CA ALA A 78 0.65 -4.28 3.22
C ALA A 78 1.35 -4.84 4.47
N GLN A 79 1.87 -3.96 5.34
CA GLN A 79 2.46 -4.36 6.62
C GLN A 79 1.43 -4.97 7.56
N GLU A 80 0.25 -4.37 7.68
CA GLU A 80 -0.84 -4.89 8.51
C GLU A 80 -1.30 -6.28 8.03
N GLU A 81 -1.43 -6.47 6.72
CA GLU A 81 -1.73 -7.78 6.14
C GLU A 81 -0.65 -8.82 6.44
N GLU A 82 0.64 -8.44 6.35
CA GLU A 82 1.73 -9.35 6.64
C GLU A 82 1.73 -9.77 8.12
N VAL A 83 1.52 -8.82 9.03
CA VAL A 83 1.41 -9.08 10.47
C VAL A 83 0.22 -10.00 10.75
N ALA A 84 -0.94 -9.74 10.14
CA ALA A 84 -2.12 -10.58 10.30
C ALA A 84 -1.85 -12.01 9.80
N ARG A 85 -1.20 -12.17 8.64
CA ARG A 85 -0.81 -13.50 8.12
C ARG A 85 0.13 -14.24 9.06
N ARG A 86 1.14 -13.56 9.61
CA ARG A 86 2.06 -14.14 10.59
C ARG A 86 1.33 -14.55 11.86
N ALA A 87 0.40 -13.75 12.36
CA ALA A 87 -0.40 -14.08 13.54
C ALA A 87 -1.25 -15.34 13.33
N VAL A 88 -1.89 -15.48 12.16
CA VAL A 88 -2.68 -16.68 11.81
C VAL A 88 -1.79 -17.93 11.75
N MET A 89 -0.58 -17.82 11.18
CA MET A 89 0.37 -18.94 11.14
C MET A 89 0.80 -19.36 12.54
N VAL A 90 1.16 -18.41 13.41
CA VAL A 90 1.55 -18.70 14.79
C VAL A 90 0.39 -19.34 15.57
N GLU A 91 -0.83 -18.84 15.42
CA GLU A 91 -2.01 -19.43 16.07
C GLU A 91 -2.24 -20.87 15.59
N ARG A 92 -2.08 -21.11 14.28
CA ARG A 92 -2.20 -22.45 13.71
C ARG A 92 -1.14 -23.40 14.26
N GLU A 93 0.12 -22.97 14.31
CA GLU A 93 1.22 -23.77 14.87
C GLU A 93 0.98 -24.09 16.35
N GLN A 94 0.45 -23.14 17.14
CA GLN A 94 0.10 -23.37 18.54
C GLN A 94 -1.01 -24.41 18.67
N ARG A 95 -2.08 -24.30 17.88
CA ARG A 95 -3.17 -25.29 17.87
C ARG A 95 -2.68 -26.68 17.45
N GLU A 96 -1.84 -26.76 16.42
CA GLU A 96 -1.25 -28.03 15.96
C GLU A 96 -0.34 -28.64 17.05
N ALA A 97 0.46 -27.82 17.75
CA ALA A 97 1.30 -28.26 18.86
C ALA A 97 0.48 -28.74 20.08
N GLU A 98 -0.65 -28.09 20.39
CA GLU A 98 -1.57 -28.53 21.44
C GLU A 98 -2.20 -29.88 21.10
N VAL A 99 -2.69 -30.03 19.87
CA VAL A 99 -3.24 -31.32 19.38
C VAL A 99 -2.16 -32.41 19.43
N ALA A 100 -0.93 -32.12 18.99
CA ALA A 100 0.18 -33.06 19.05
C ALA A 100 0.44 -33.51 20.51
N LYS A 101 0.52 -32.58 21.46
CA LYS A 101 0.68 -32.90 22.89
C LYS A 101 -0.46 -33.74 23.44
N GLU A 102 -1.71 -33.46 23.07
CA GLU A 102 -2.84 -34.29 23.49
C GLU A 102 -2.80 -35.69 22.91
N THR A 103 -2.45 -35.83 21.63
CA THR A 103 -2.31 -37.16 20.99
C THR A 103 -1.19 -37.96 21.62
N GLU A 104 -0.07 -37.33 21.99
CA GLU A 104 1.05 -37.97 22.67
C GLU A 104 0.69 -38.41 24.09
N LYS A 105 -0.07 -37.59 24.85
CA LYS A 105 -0.61 -37.99 26.16
C LYS A 105 -1.57 -39.18 26.07
N LYS A 106 -2.38 -39.25 25.01
CA LYS A 106 -3.32 -40.36 24.77
C LYS A 106 -2.65 -41.59 24.15
N ARG A 107 -1.37 -41.49 23.76
CA ARG A 107 -0.63 -42.58 23.13
C ARG A 107 -0.38 -43.67 24.16
N THR A 108 -0.89 -44.87 23.88
CA THR A 108 -0.69 -46.04 24.73
C THR A 108 0.80 -46.39 24.75
N PRO A 109 1.42 -46.56 25.92
CA PRO A 109 2.82 -46.98 26.00
C PRO A 109 2.97 -48.35 25.30
N LEU A 110 3.81 -48.40 24.27
CA LEU A 110 4.24 -49.69 23.72
C LEU A 110 5.08 -50.36 24.81
N TYR A 111 4.59 -51.51 25.30
CA TYR A 111 5.31 -52.32 26.28
C TYR A 111 6.77 -52.52 25.84
N SER A 112 7.69 -52.43 26.80
CA SER A 112 9.10 -52.62 26.54
C SER A 112 9.35 -54.02 25.98
N PHE A 113 9.82 -54.09 24.74
CA PHE A 113 10.16 -55.36 24.11
C PHE A 113 11.44 -55.90 24.75
N HIS A 114 11.30 -56.98 25.51
CA HIS A 114 12.43 -57.67 26.10
C HIS A 114 13.00 -58.64 25.05
N ARG A 115 14.12 -58.26 24.43
CA ARG A 115 14.80 -59.08 23.42
C ARG A 115 15.26 -60.39 24.08
N GLY A 116 14.66 -61.51 23.69
CA GLY A 116 14.99 -62.86 24.20
C GLY A 116 13.90 -63.55 25.03
N THR A 117 12.84 -62.85 25.42
CA THR A 117 11.63 -63.50 25.96
C THR A 117 10.69 -63.85 24.81
N GLY A 118 10.57 -65.14 24.50
CA GLY A 118 9.58 -65.63 23.54
C GLY A 118 8.17 -65.38 24.03
N ILE A 119 7.27 -64.94 23.14
CA ILE A 119 5.84 -64.86 23.42
C ILE A 119 5.34 -66.28 23.63
N THR A 120 5.01 -66.65 24.86
CA THR A 120 4.57 -68.01 25.23
C THR A 120 3.17 -68.35 24.71
N SER A 121 2.32 -67.35 24.47
CA SER A 121 1.00 -67.50 23.86
C SER A 121 0.52 -66.16 23.33
N MET A 122 0.00 -66.15 22.10
CA MET A 122 -0.63 -64.98 21.50
C MET A 122 -2.15 -65.21 21.51
N PRO A 123 -2.94 -64.46 22.29
CA PRO A 123 -4.38 -64.62 22.29
C PRO A 123 -4.92 -64.17 20.92
N LEU A 124 -5.47 -65.11 20.16
CA LEU A 124 -6.20 -64.84 18.93
C LEU A 124 -7.47 -64.05 19.28
N HIS A 125 -7.36 -62.72 19.37
CA HIS A 125 -8.51 -61.84 19.31
C HIS A 125 -9.00 -61.79 17.87
N ILE A 126 -9.87 -62.74 17.53
CA ILE A 126 -10.60 -62.74 16.27
C ILE A 126 -11.53 -61.52 16.31
N HIS A 127 -11.35 -60.59 15.38
CA HIS A 127 -12.24 -59.43 15.26
C HIS A 127 -13.69 -59.91 15.07
N PRO A 128 -14.70 -59.30 15.72
CA PRO A 128 -16.09 -59.79 15.69
C PRO A 128 -16.71 -59.91 14.30
N HIS A 129 -16.11 -59.29 13.27
CA HIS A 129 -16.54 -59.38 11.88
C HIS A 129 -15.77 -60.42 11.03
N ALA A 130 -14.82 -61.15 11.61
CA ALA A 130 -14.04 -62.19 10.93
C ALA A 130 -14.68 -63.58 11.02
N GLN A 131 -15.84 -63.72 11.68
CA GLN A 131 -16.68 -64.92 11.59
C GLN A 131 -17.73 -64.72 10.49
N ARG A 132 -17.38 -65.15 9.27
CA ARG A 132 -18.34 -65.47 8.21
C ARG A 132 -17.91 -66.77 7.55
#